data_AF-A0A3C0YM10-F1
#
_entry.id   AF-A0A3C0YM10-F1
#
_cell.length_a   1.000
_cell.length_b   1.000
_cell.length_c   1.000
_cell.angle_alpha   90.00
_cell.angle_beta   90.00
_cell.angle_gamma   90.00
#
_symmetry.space_group_name_H-M   'P 1'
#
loop_
_entity.id
_entity.type
_entity.pdbx_description
1 polymer ?
#
loop_
_entity_poly.entity_id
_entity_poly.type
_entity_poly.pdbx_seq_one_letter_code
_entity_poly.pdbx_strand_id
1 'polypeptide(L)'
;RSLNKEEIEWAKSLKSKDTDKYTWPEKLSLPDWLWDLLVEQYGIDEAIILGRSFLEPAKLDIRVNTVKISRDELIKLLAKEVTDIEA
;
A
#
# COMPACT_ATOMS: atom_id res chain seq x y z
N ARG A 1 -7.13 9.48 -27.44
CA ARG A 1 -6.33 8.75 -28.46
C ARG A 1 -6.55 7.27 -28.19
N SER A 2 -7.20 6.52 -29.09
CA SER A 2 -7.47 5.09 -28.89
C SER A 2 -6.19 4.28 -29.15
N LEU A 3 -5.93 3.29 -28.30
CA LEU A 3 -4.74 2.43 -28.42
C LEU A 3 -4.82 1.57 -29.70
N ASN A 4 -3.71 1.46 -30.41
CA ASN A 4 -3.59 0.63 -31.62
C ASN A 4 -3.54 -0.86 -31.24
N LYS A 5 -3.93 -1.76 -32.15
CA LYS A 5 -4.00 -3.21 -31.90
C LYS A 5 -2.67 -3.79 -31.39
N GLU A 6 -1.55 -3.28 -31.91
CA GLU A 6 -0.20 -3.67 -31.51
C GLU A 6 0.13 -3.30 -30.06
N GLU A 7 -0.37 -2.15 -29.57
CA GLU A 7 -0.17 -1.72 -28.17
C GLU A 7 -0.98 -2.59 -27.21
N ILE A 8 -2.17 -3.04 -27.63
CA ILE A 8 -3.01 -3.95 -26.85
C ILE A 8 -2.38 -5.36 -26.79
N GLU A 9 -1.79 -5.82 -27.88
CA GLU A 9 -1.14 -7.13 -27.96
C GLU A 9 0.19 -7.15 -27.19
N TRP A 10 0.96 -6.06 -27.24
CA TRP A 10 2.12 -5.83 -26.39
C TRP A 10 1.75 -5.72 -24.90
N ALA A 11 0.68 -5.02 -24.55
CA ALA A 11 0.21 -4.95 -23.16
C ALA A 11 -0.24 -6.33 -22.64
N LYS A 12 -0.87 -7.16 -23.49
CA LYS A 12 -1.20 -8.54 -23.17
C LYS A 12 0.05 -9.41 -22.97
N SER A 13 1.07 -9.28 -23.82
CA SER A 13 2.30 -10.07 -23.69
C SER A 13 3.12 -9.72 -22.44
N LEU A 14 3.07 -8.45 -21.99
CA LEU A 14 3.65 -8.04 -20.71
C LEU A 14 2.88 -8.59 -19.51
N LYS A 15 1.54 -8.62 -19.59
CA LYS A 15 0.68 -9.17 -18.53
C LYS A 15 0.86 -10.68 -18.34
N SER A 16 1.34 -11.36 -19.38
CA SER A 16 1.63 -12.80 -19.40
C SER A 16 3.06 -13.16 -18.97
N LYS A 17 3.89 -12.21 -18.53
CA LYS A 17 5.20 -12.55 -17.94
C LYS A 17 4.98 -13.12 -16.53
N ASP A 18 5.16 -14.44 -16.43
CA ASP A 18 5.08 -15.27 -15.23
C ASP A 18 5.52 -14.55 -13.95
N THR A 19 4.56 -14.16 -13.12
CA THR A 19 4.83 -13.65 -11.78
C THR A 19 5.49 -14.70 -10.88
N ASP A 20 5.45 -15.98 -11.27
CA ASP A 20 6.03 -17.10 -10.53
C ASP A 20 7.56 -17.15 -10.59
N LYS A 21 8.20 -16.45 -11.55
CA LYS A 21 9.67 -16.41 -11.67
C LYS A 21 10.34 -15.40 -10.72
N TYR A 22 9.57 -14.49 -10.14
CA TYR A 22 10.10 -13.49 -9.22
C TYR A 22 10.23 -14.06 -7.80
N THR A 23 11.36 -13.74 -7.18
CA THR A 23 11.61 -13.91 -5.75
C THR A 23 10.64 -13.07 -4.93
N TRP A 24 10.48 -13.42 -3.65
CA TRP A 24 9.64 -12.64 -2.73
C TRP A 24 10.04 -11.16 -2.60
N PRO A 25 11.32 -10.78 -2.43
CA PRO A 25 11.71 -9.37 -2.42
C PRO A 25 11.29 -8.63 -3.69
N GLU A 26 11.47 -9.24 -4.87
CA GLU A 26 11.03 -8.65 -6.15
C GLU A 26 9.50 -8.45 -6.21
N LYS A 27 8.73 -9.46 -5.77
CA LYS A 27 7.26 -9.38 -5.73
C LYS A 27 6.76 -8.28 -4.81
N LEU A 28 7.48 -8.01 -3.72
CA LEU A 28 7.14 -7.00 -2.73
C LEU A 28 7.80 -5.64 -3.01
N SER A 29 8.55 -5.51 -4.12
CA SER A 29 9.35 -4.33 -4.46
C SER A 29 10.30 -3.91 -3.33
N LEU A 30 10.85 -4.88 -2.60
CA LEU A 30 11.79 -4.70 -1.51
C LEU A 30 13.23 -4.99 -1.98
N PRO A 31 14.23 -4.24 -1.50
CA PRO A 31 15.63 -4.64 -1.62
C PRO A 31 15.90 -5.94 -0.83
N ASP A 32 16.80 -6.77 -1.35
CA ASP A 32 17.14 -8.07 -0.72
C ASP A 32 17.58 -7.93 0.74
N TRP A 33 18.41 -6.93 1.06
CA TRP A 33 18.90 -6.70 2.42
C TRP A 33 17.77 -6.44 3.44
N LEU A 34 16.68 -5.80 3.00
CA LEU A 34 15.55 -5.50 3.88
C LEU A 34 14.67 -6.73 4.06
N TRP A 35 14.47 -7.48 2.97
CA TRP A 35 13.76 -8.75 3.02
C TRP A 35 14.44 -9.73 3.98
N ASP A 36 15.76 -9.90 3.89
CA ASP A 36 16.50 -10.80 4.77
C ASP A 36 16.35 -10.43 6.25
N LEU A 37 16.41 -9.14 6.58
CA LEU A 37 16.19 -8.64 7.95
C LEU A 37 14.75 -8.90 8.43
N LEU A 38 13.75 -8.70 7.57
CA LEU A 38 12.36 -8.95 7.94
C LEU A 38 12.10 -10.44 8.19
N VAL A 39 12.66 -11.31 7.34
CA VAL A 39 12.56 -12.76 7.50
C VAL A 39 13.30 -13.23 8.76
N GLU A 40 14.47 -12.66 9.07
CA GLU A 40 15.22 -13.00 10.28
C GLU A 40 14.44 -12.63 11.56
N GLN A 41 13.78 -11.47 11.59
CA GLN A 41 13.11 -10.97 12.79
C GLN A 41 11.69 -11.50 12.98
N TYR A 42 10.91 -11.64 11.90
CA TYR A 42 9.47 -11.93 11.94
C TYR A 42 9.12 -13.25 11.25
N GLY A 43 10.06 -13.87 10.53
CA GLY A 43 9.78 -15.03 9.69
C GLY A 43 9.14 -14.66 8.35
N ILE A 44 9.06 -15.66 7.47
CA ILE A 44 8.66 -15.46 6.06
C ILE A 44 7.21 -14.97 5.94
N ASP A 45 6.28 -15.58 6.68
CA ASP A 45 4.85 -15.27 6.53
C ASP A 45 4.53 -13.84 6.97
N GLU A 46 5.07 -13.39 8.11
CA GLU A 46 4.89 -12.01 8.59
C GLU A 46 5.62 -10.99 7.71
N ALA A 47 6.82 -11.32 7.21
CA ALA A 47 7.56 -10.47 6.29
C ALA A 47 6.78 -10.23 4.98
N ILE A 48 6.06 -11.24 4.47
CA ILE A 48 5.19 -11.09 3.30
C ILE A 48 4.02 -10.15 3.59
N ILE A 49 3.35 -10.31 4.74
CA ILE A 49 2.22 -9.45 5.13
C ILE A 49 2.69 -7.99 5.25
N LEU A 50 3.81 -7.77 5.92
CA LEU A 50 4.37 -6.44 6.11
C LEU A 50 4.80 -5.81 4.78
N GLY A 51 5.52 -6.56 3.93
CA GLY A 51 5.94 -6.07 2.61
C GLY A 51 4.75 -5.70 1.72
N ARG A 52 3.64 -6.46 1.80
CA ARG A 52 2.41 -6.10 1.09
C ARG A 52 1.82 -4.78 1.60
N SER A 53 1.81 -4.57 2.91
CA SER A 53 1.28 -3.33 3.49
C SER A 53 2.04 -2.07 3.04
N PHE A 54 3.34 -2.19 2.73
CA PHE A 54 4.15 -1.06 2.24
C PHE A 54 3.78 -0.64 0.81
N LEU A 55 3.16 -1.53 0.03
CA LEU A 55 2.68 -1.21 -1.31
C LEU A 55 1.29 -0.53 -1.29
N GLU A 56 0.64 -0.50 -0.13
CA GLU A 56 -0.63 0.18 0.05
C GLU A 56 -0.40 1.66 0.40
N PRO A 57 -1.14 2.61 -0.22
CA PRO A 57 -1.06 4.02 0.17
C PRO A 57 -1.41 4.20 1.64
N ALA A 58 -0.59 4.98 2.35
CA ALA A 58 -0.89 5.35 3.73
C ALA A 58 -2.19 6.16 3.80
N LYS A 59 -3.01 5.88 4.83
CA LYS A 59 -4.19 6.68 5.15
C LYS A 59 -3.77 8.07 5.65
N LEU A 60 -4.67 9.05 5.52
CA LEU A 60 -4.43 10.40 6.03
C LEU A 60 -4.73 10.46 7.53
N ASP A 61 -3.68 10.54 8.34
CA ASP A 61 -3.80 10.75 9.78
C ASP A 61 -3.64 12.23 10.16
N ILE A 62 -4.50 12.72 11.06
CA ILE A 62 -4.44 14.08 11.58
C ILE A 62 -4.33 14.10 13.11
N ARG A 63 -3.55 15.05 13.64
CA ARG A 63 -3.43 15.26 15.10
C ARG A 63 -4.26 16.45 15.55
N VAL A 64 -5.18 16.22 16.48
CA VAL A 64 -6.01 17.26 17.08
C VAL A 64 -5.17 18.21 17.94
N ASN A 65 -5.41 19.51 17.80
CA ASN A 65 -4.88 20.50 18.74
C ASN A 65 -5.84 20.67 19.92
N THR A 66 -5.55 19.99 21.03
CA THR A 66 -6.40 19.92 22.23
C THR A 66 -6.55 21.23 22.99
N VAL A 67 -5.68 22.22 22.76
CA VAL A 67 -5.86 23.58 23.30
C VAL A 67 -7.04 24.30 22.65
N LYS A 68 -7.38 23.92 21.40
CA LYS A 68 -8.43 24.58 20.61
C LYS A 68 -9.74 23.81 20.58
N ILE A 69 -9.68 22.48 20.52
CA ILE A 69 -10.86 21.62 20.36
C ILE A 69 -10.56 20.21 20.86
N SER A 70 -11.56 19.53 21.44
CA SER A 70 -11.43 18.13 21.82
C SER A 70 -11.49 17.20 20.59
N ARG A 71 -11.00 15.96 20.73
CA ARG A 71 -11.06 14.95 19.66
C ARG A 71 -12.50 14.66 19.23
N ASP A 72 -13.40 14.47 20.19
CA ASP A 72 -14.79 14.11 19.90
C ASP A 72 -15.55 15.25 19.19
N GLU A 73 -15.26 16.49 19.56
CA GLU A 73 -15.83 17.66 18.87
C GLU A 73 -15.28 17.80 17.45
N LEU A 74 -13.98 17.58 17.25
CA LEU A 74 -13.38 17.62 15.92
C LEU A 74 -13.97 16.53 15.00
N ILE A 75 -14.14 15.30 15.50
CA ILE A 75 -14.75 14.20 14.74
C ILE A 75 -16.16 14.58 14.29
N LYS A 76 -16.98 15.17 15.18
CA LYS A 76 -18.34 15.62 14.84
C LYS A 76 -18.36 16.73 13.79
N LEU A 77 -17.35 17.60 13.78
CA LEU A 77 -17.23 18.65 12.75
C LEU A 77 -16.80 18.05 11.41
N LEU A 78 -15.77 17.22 11.40
CA LEU A 78 -15.25 16.59 10.18
C LEU A 78 -16.26 15.64 9.54
N ALA A 79 -17.07 14.93 10.34
CA ALA A 79 -18.12 14.04 9.84
C ALA A 79 -19.21 14.76 9.03
N LYS A 80 -19.26 16.10 9.08
CA LYS A 80 -20.16 16.90 8.23
C LYS A 80 -19.60 17.14 6.83
N GLU A 81 -18.28 17.08 6.67
CA GLU A 81 -17.58 17.42 5.42
C GLU A 81 -16.92 16.21 4.75
N VAL A 82 -16.61 15.16 5.51
CA VAL A 82 -15.90 13.96 5.05
C VAL A 82 -16.68 12.69 5.43
N THR A 83 -16.82 11.76 4.49
CA THR A 83 -17.64 10.54 4.63
C THR A 83 -16.93 9.38 5.33
N ASP A 84 -15.60 9.34 5.30
CA ASP A 84 -14.81 8.17 5.73
C ASP A 84 -13.82 8.55 6.82
N ILE A 85 -14.33 8.66 8.06
CA ILE A 85 -13.52 8.91 9.26
C ILE A 85 -13.48 7.62 10.07
N GLU A 86 -12.30 6.99 10.15
CA GLU A 86 -12.04 5.92 11.11
C GLU A 86 -11.73 6.56 12.48
N ALA A 87 -12.54 6.21 13.49
CA ALA A 87 -12.45 6.77 14.84
C ALA A 87 -11.39 6.06 15.68
#